data_AF-A0A543Q1H3-F1
#
_entry.id   AF-A0A543Q1H3-F1
#
_cell.length_a   1.000
_cell.length_b   1.000
_cell.length_c   1.000
_cell.angle_alpha   90.00
_cell.angle_beta   90.00
_cell.angle_gamma   90.00
#
_symmetry.space_group_name_H-M   'P 1'
#
loop_
_entity.id
_entity.type
_entity.pdbx_description
1 polymer ?
#
loop_
_entity_poly.entity_id
_entity_poly.type
_entity_poly.pdbx_seq_one_letter_code
_entity_poly.pdbx_strand_id
1 'polypeptide(L)'
;MARALDVDAKPVTLPPSIKHIRRDLNNLNLGYLMLLKSVGEVDMNMAMGMFRLPRSVTEKIAAAPYQSLAEIAKVLTVTPVLRSDMPDTAWTLIEGVISGEIQAEELGSYVLSVMGGGR
;
A
#
# COMPACT_ATOMS: atom_id res chain seq x y z
N MET A 1 -16.80 -5.04 -56.59
CA MET A 1 -15.53 -5.10 -55.83
C MET A 1 -15.68 -4.25 -54.58
N ALA A 2 -15.91 -4.87 -53.43
CA ALA A 2 -15.99 -4.16 -52.15
C ALA A 2 -14.58 -4.12 -51.52
N ARG A 3 -14.07 -2.92 -51.23
CA ARG A 3 -12.81 -2.75 -50.49
C ARG A 3 -13.08 -3.05 -49.01
N ALA A 4 -12.41 -4.07 -48.48
CA ALA A 4 -12.28 -4.25 -47.04
C ALA A 4 -11.48 -3.07 -46.48
N LEU A 5 -12.07 -2.35 -45.53
CA LEU A 5 -11.33 -1.40 -44.69
C LEU A 5 -10.61 -2.24 -43.64
N ASP A 6 -9.33 -2.55 -43.89
CA ASP A 6 -8.40 -2.94 -42.83
C ASP A 6 -8.20 -1.73 -41.93
N VAL A 7 -9.09 -1.60 -40.94
CA VAL A 7 -8.85 -0.70 -39.81
C VAL A 7 -7.92 -1.46 -38.87
N ASP A 8 -6.63 -1.26 -39.12
CA ASP A 8 -5.52 -1.64 -38.26
C ASP A 8 -5.61 -0.78 -36.98
N ALA A 9 -6.63 -1.05 -36.16
CA ALA A 9 -6.89 -0.36 -34.91
C ALA A 9 -5.82 -0.77 -33.91
N LYS A 10 -4.71 -0.02 -33.88
CA LYS A 10 -3.79 -0.05 -32.74
C LYS A 10 -4.62 0.05 -31.46
N PRO A 11 -4.41 -0.82 -30.46
CA PRO A 11 -5.18 -0.76 -29.22
C PRO A 11 -5.10 0.65 -28.66
N VAL A 12 -6.25 1.33 -28.55
CA VAL A 12 -6.32 2.61 -27.86
C VAL A 12 -6.16 2.27 -26.38
N THR A 13 -4.93 2.32 -25.89
CA THR A 13 -4.67 2.25 -24.45
C THR A 13 -5.14 3.57 -23.84
N LEU A 14 -6.39 3.59 -23.37
CA LEU A 14 -6.88 4.68 -22.55
C LEU A 14 -5.97 4.82 -21.32
N PRO A 15 -5.63 6.05 -20.91
CA PRO A 15 -4.86 6.26 -19.68
C PRO A 15 -5.57 5.56 -18.51
N PRO A 16 -4.83 4.89 -17.60
CA PRO A 16 -5.46 4.22 -16.47
C PRO A 16 -6.28 5.22 -15.66
N SER A 17 -7.57 4.90 -15.46
CA SER A 17 -8.44 5.71 -14.61
C SER A 17 -7.88 5.79 -13.18
N ILE A 18 -8.18 6.86 -12.45
CA ILE A 18 -7.81 7.00 -11.03
C ILE A 18 -8.30 5.79 -10.22
N LYS A 19 -9.46 5.22 -10.57
CA LYS A 19 -9.99 4.01 -9.94
C LYS A 19 -9.06 2.80 -10.14
N HIS A 20 -8.49 2.62 -11.34
CA HIS A 20 -7.52 1.55 -11.59
C HIS A 20 -6.24 1.77 -10.80
N ILE A 21 -5.71 3.00 -10.78
CA ILE A 21 -4.49 3.32 -10.02
C ILE A 21 -4.70 3.04 -8.51
N ARG A 22 -5.84 3.46 -7.94
CA ARG A 22 -6.16 3.19 -6.53
C ARG A 22 -6.28 1.70 -6.21
N ARG A 23 -6.89 0.92 -7.12
CA ARG A 23 -6.98 -0.54 -6.98
C ARG A 23 -5.59 -1.19 -7.03
N ASP A 24 -4.77 -0.78 -7.99
CA ASP A 24 -3.44 -1.36 -8.18
C ASP A 24 -2.51 -0.98 -7.02
N LEU A 25 -2.64 0.24 -6.47
CA LEU A 25 -1.97 0.65 -5.23
C LEU A 25 -2.42 -0.17 -4.01
N ASN A 26 -3.73 -0.41 -3.84
CA ASN A 26 -4.22 -1.28 -2.78
C ASN A 26 -3.62 -2.69 -2.88
N ASN A 27 -3.59 -3.28 -4.09
CA ASN A 27 -3.01 -4.60 -4.31
C ASN A 27 -1.51 -4.63 -4.04
N LEU A 28 -0.78 -3.59 -4.48
CA LEU A 28 0.64 -3.42 -4.20
C LEU A 28 0.87 -3.36 -2.68
N ASN A 29 0.13 -2.50 -1.98
CA ASN A 29 0.28 -2.29 -0.55
C ASN A 29 -0.02 -3.55 0.26
N LEU A 30 -1.10 -4.25 -0.09
CA LEU A 30 -1.41 -5.52 0.53
C LEU A 30 -0.30 -6.53 0.27
N GLY A 31 0.18 -6.65 -0.97
CA GLY A 31 1.27 -7.55 -1.33
C GLY A 31 2.55 -7.28 -0.52
N TYR A 32 2.93 -6.01 -0.34
CA TYR A 32 4.11 -5.63 0.44
C TYR A 32 3.95 -5.94 1.93
N LEU A 33 2.80 -5.64 2.52
CA LEU A 33 2.51 -5.95 3.92
C LEU A 33 2.52 -7.46 4.16
N MET A 34 1.91 -8.23 3.26
CA MET A 34 1.88 -9.69 3.30
C MET A 34 3.28 -10.28 3.16
N LEU A 35 4.10 -9.75 2.24
CA LEU A 35 5.47 -10.20 2.07
C LEU A 35 6.31 -9.93 3.32
N LEU A 36 6.21 -8.72 3.90
CA LEU A 36 6.91 -8.41 5.15
C LEU A 36 6.47 -9.37 6.25
N LYS A 37 5.16 -9.60 6.38
CA LYS A 37 4.64 -10.54 7.36
C LYS A 37 5.23 -11.95 7.19
N SER A 38 5.12 -12.53 6.00
CA SER A 38 5.60 -13.88 5.75
C SER A 38 7.11 -14.03 5.91
N VAL A 39 7.90 -13.02 5.49
CA VAL A 39 9.35 -13.05 5.71
C VAL A 39 9.67 -12.87 7.19
N GLY A 40 9.01 -11.94 7.89
CA GLY A 40 9.24 -11.66 9.31
C GLY A 40 8.86 -12.81 10.25
N GLU A 41 7.86 -13.62 9.87
CA GLU A 41 7.49 -14.85 10.59
C GLU A 41 8.56 -15.96 10.47
N VAL A 42 9.36 -15.93 9.39
CA VAL A 42 10.41 -16.93 9.13
C VAL A 42 11.79 -16.45 9.58
N ASP A 43 12.17 -15.23 9.21
CA ASP A 43 13.45 -14.60 9.51
C ASP A 43 13.29 -13.07 9.65
N MET A 44 13.25 -12.62 10.89
CA MET A 44 13.15 -11.19 11.23
C MET A 44 14.36 -10.37 10.76
N ASN A 45 15.57 -10.94 10.76
CA ASN A 45 16.76 -10.23 10.32
C ASN A 45 16.74 -10.01 8.80
N MET A 46 16.30 -11.02 8.06
CA MET A 46 16.06 -10.89 6.62
C MET A 46 14.99 -9.84 6.33
N ALA A 47 13.86 -9.84 7.05
CA ALA A 47 12.81 -8.83 6.90
C ALA A 47 13.34 -7.42 7.14
N MET A 48 14.07 -7.19 8.23
CA MET A 48 14.70 -5.90 8.52
C MET A 48 15.68 -5.46 7.43
N GLY A 49 16.47 -6.38 6.88
CA GLY A 49 17.41 -6.10 5.78
C GLY A 49 16.72 -5.76 4.45
N MET A 50 15.61 -6.43 4.15
CA MET A 50 14.83 -6.24 2.93
C MET A 50 14.04 -4.93 2.94
N PHE A 51 13.31 -4.66 4.01
CA PHE A 51 12.35 -3.54 4.05
C PHE A 51 12.96 -2.26 4.64
N ARG A 52 14.07 -2.36 5.39
CA ARG A 52 14.80 -1.22 5.97
C ARG A 52 13.92 -0.26 6.76
N LEU A 53 12.97 -0.82 7.51
CA LEU A 53 12.05 -0.09 8.37
C LEU A 53 12.54 -0.07 9.82
N PRO A 54 11.98 0.79 10.67
CA PRO A 54 12.16 0.66 12.11
C PRO A 54 11.83 -0.76 12.58
N ARG A 55 12.65 -1.26 13.51
CA ARG A 55 12.49 -2.63 14.04
C ARG A 55 11.10 -2.85 14.64
N SER A 56 10.61 -1.90 15.43
CA SER A 56 9.28 -1.97 16.06
C SER A 56 8.16 -2.15 15.04
N VAL A 57 8.22 -1.41 13.93
CA VAL A 57 7.24 -1.48 12.84
C VAL A 57 7.31 -2.85 12.16
N THR A 58 8.52 -3.33 11.87
CA THR A 58 8.72 -4.64 11.22
C THR A 58 8.16 -5.78 12.08
N GLU A 59 8.48 -5.77 13.39
CA GLU A 59 7.98 -6.75 14.35
C GLU A 59 6.45 -6.71 14.47
N LYS A 60 5.85 -5.52 14.53
CA LYS A 60 4.39 -5.35 14.61
C LYS A 60 3.68 -5.84 13.34
N ILE A 61 4.18 -5.53 12.15
CA ILE A 61 3.58 -6.01 10.90
C ILE A 61 3.72 -7.54 10.78
N ALA A 62 4.86 -8.11 11.17
CA ALA A 62 5.05 -9.55 11.21
C ALA A 62 4.05 -10.25 12.13
N ALA A 63 3.78 -9.67 13.30
CA ALA A 63 2.80 -10.19 14.25
C ALA A 63 1.34 -9.85 13.91
N ALA A 64 1.09 -8.94 12.96
CA ALA A 64 -0.25 -8.40 12.72
C ALA A 64 -1.24 -9.46 12.19
N PRO A 65 -2.53 -9.34 12.54
CA PRO A 65 -3.59 -10.08 11.87
C PRO A 65 -3.69 -9.68 10.39
N TYR A 66 -3.95 -10.66 9.52
CA TYR A 66 -4.13 -10.42 8.08
C TYR A 66 -5.22 -9.39 7.76
N GLN A 67 -6.29 -9.36 8.56
CA GLN A 67 -7.38 -8.41 8.41
C GLN A 67 -6.91 -6.96 8.59
N SER A 68 -6.11 -6.69 9.63
CA SER A 68 -5.57 -5.35 9.89
C SER A 68 -4.67 -4.88 8.74
N LEU A 69 -3.87 -5.78 8.16
CA LEU A 69 -3.04 -5.46 7.00
C LEU A 69 -3.87 -5.11 5.75
N ALA A 70 -4.97 -5.82 5.54
CA ALA A 70 -5.91 -5.53 4.45
C ALA A 70 -6.61 -4.18 4.64
N GLU A 71 -6.96 -3.83 5.88
CA GLU A 71 -7.55 -2.52 6.22
C GLU A 71 -6.56 -1.38 5.95
N ILE A 72 -5.30 -1.52 6.37
CA ILE A 72 -4.23 -0.56 6.07
C ILE A 72 -4.05 -0.38 4.56
N ALA A 73 -3.96 -1.46 3.79
CA ALA A 73 -3.80 -1.39 2.35
C ALA A 73 -4.96 -0.65 1.66
N LYS A 74 -6.19 -0.90 2.14
CA LYS A 74 -7.43 -0.34 1.60
C LYS A 74 -7.54 1.16 1.78
N VAL A 75 -6.95 1.72 2.85
CA VAL A 75 -6.99 3.17 3.11
C VAL A 75 -5.82 3.91 2.48
N LEU A 76 -4.69 3.25 2.28
CA LEU A 76 -3.50 3.82 1.64
C LEU A 76 -3.58 3.77 0.10
N THR A 77 -4.62 4.34 -0.50
CA THR A 77 -4.86 4.22 -1.97
C THR A 77 -4.19 5.29 -2.83
N VAL A 78 -3.43 6.20 -2.23
CA VAL A 78 -2.78 7.34 -2.91
C VAL A 78 -1.26 7.34 -2.80
N THR A 79 -0.70 6.45 -1.98
CA THR A 79 0.75 6.31 -1.79
C THR A 79 1.10 4.85 -1.58
N PRO A 80 2.28 4.40 -2.02
CA PRO A 80 2.85 3.14 -1.57
C PRO A 80 3.02 3.13 -0.05
N VAL A 81 2.78 1.96 0.56
CA VAL A 81 3.08 1.66 1.97
C VAL A 81 4.55 1.28 2.14
N LEU A 82 5.03 1.27 3.38
CA LEU A 82 6.39 0.85 3.76
C LEU A 82 7.51 1.70 3.16
N ARG A 83 7.26 2.97 2.83
CA ARG A 83 8.32 3.87 2.35
C ARG A 83 9.18 4.32 3.52
N SER A 84 10.49 4.34 3.33
CA SER A 84 11.44 4.80 4.36
C SER A 84 11.27 6.26 4.77
N ASP A 85 10.63 7.08 3.92
CA ASP A 85 10.37 8.50 4.15
C ASP A 85 8.95 8.78 4.67
N MET A 86 8.19 7.74 5.06
CA MET A 86 6.93 7.94 5.75
C MET A 86 7.15 8.68 7.08
N PRO A 87 6.36 9.73 7.37
CA PRO A 87 6.45 10.44 8.65
C PRO A 87 6.22 9.52 9.85
N ASP A 88 6.87 9.80 10.98
CA ASP A 88 6.72 9.03 12.23
C ASP A 88 5.26 8.88 12.66
N THR A 89 4.45 9.92 12.50
CA THR A 89 3.01 9.85 12.78
C THR A 89 2.29 8.79 11.95
N ALA A 90 2.69 8.59 10.69
CA ALA A 90 2.11 7.56 9.84
C ALA A 90 2.43 6.15 10.36
N TRP A 91 3.64 5.95 10.88
CA TRP A 91 4.02 4.69 11.53
C TRP A 91 3.21 4.45 12.80
N THR A 92 3.08 5.45 13.67
CA THR A 92 2.25 5.35 14.87
C THR A 92 0.80 5.00 14.54
N LEU A 93 0.23 5.58 13.48
CA LEU A 93 -1.13 5.27 13.03
C LEU A 93 -1.24 3.84 12.49
N ILE A 94 -0.26 3.36 11.71
CA ILE A 94 -0.20 1.96 11.26
C ILE A 94 -0.16 1.02 12.47
N GLU A 95 0.71 1.31 13.44
CA GLU A 95 0.82 0.51 14.66
C GLU A 95 -0.49 0.51 15.46
N GLY A 96 -1.18 1.65 15.55
CA GLY A 96 -2.49 1.79 16.19
C GLY A 96 -3.62 1.03 15.49
N VAL A 97 -3.58 0.94 14.15
CA VAL A 97 -4.53 0.11 13.39
C VAL A 97 -4.25 -1.38 13.63
N ILE A 98 -2.98 -1.78 13.70
CA ILE A 98 -2.59 -3.16 14.02
C ILE A 98 -3.02 -3.56 15.44
N SER A 99 -2.89 -2.67 16.41
CA SER A 99 -3.32 -2.90 17.80
C SER A 99 -4.84 -2.82 18.00
N GLY A 100 -5.59 -2.33 17.01
CA GLY A 100 -7.03 -2.08 17.11
C GLY A 100 -7.38 -0.85 17.95
N GLU A 101 -6.40 0.00 18.27
CA GLU A 101 -6.59 1.25 19.02
C GLU A 101 -7.10 2.38 18.11
N ILE A 102 -6.88 2.28 16.79
CA ILE A 102 -7.18 3.32 15.80
C ILE A 102 -7.94 2.70 14.62
N GLN A 103 -8.91 3.43 14.08
CA GLN A 103 -9.59 3.02 12.84
C GLN A 103 -8.72 3.30 11.62
N ALA A 104 -8.73 2.41 10.62
CA ALA A 104 -7.91 2.57 9.41
C ALA A 104 -8.24 3.87 8.65
N GLU A 105 -9.48 4.34 8.71
CA GLU A 105 -9.94 5.58 8.09
C GLU A 105 -9.18 6.81 8.61
N GLU A 106 -8.72 6.80 9.86
CA GLU A 106 -7.92 7.87 10.44
C GLU A 106 -6.53 7.93 9.80
N LEU A 107 -5.89 6.77 9.60
CA LEU A 107 -4.64 6.64 8.83
C LEU A 107 -4.82 7.16 7.39
N GLY A 108 -5.90 6.75 6.72
CA GLY A 108 -6.20 7.22 5.37
C GLY A 108 -6.37 8.73 5.28
N SER A 109 -7.07 9.32 6.26
CA SER A 109 -7.31 10.76 6.35
C SER A 109 -6.01 11.55 6.58
N TYR A 110 -5.14 11.06 7.46
CA TYR A 110 -3.82 11.64 7.71
C TYR A 110 -2.95 11.62 6.44
N VAL A 111 -2.88 10.48 5.76
CA VAL A 111 -2.04 10.37 4.56
C VAL A 111 -2.55 11.28 3.44
N LEU A 112 -3.87 11.42 3.29
CA LEU A 112 -4.45 12.37 2.34
C LEU A 112 -4.15 13.83 2.70
N SER A 113 -4.12 14.20 3.98
CA SER A 113 -3.85 15.59 4.40
C SER A 113 -2.39 15.99 4.16
N VAL A 114 -1.45 15.09 4.45
CA VAL A 114 -0.01 15.33 4.27
C VAL A 114 0.39 15.31 2.79
N MET A 115 -0.21 14.42 1.99
CA MET A 115 0.10 14.31 0.56
C MET A 115 -0.72 15.29 -0.30
N GLY A 116 -1.88 15.73 0.18
CA GLY A 116 -2.77 16.67 -0.52
C GLY A 116 -2.50 18.15 -0.20
N GLY A 117 -1.84 18.46 0.92
CA GLY A 117 -1.53 19.82 1.37
C GLY A 117 -0.35 20.49 0.69
N GLY A 118 0.33 19.82 -0.26
CA GLY A 118 1.45 20.36 -1.04
C GLY A 118 1.03 21.11 -2.31
N ARG A 119 -0.14 21.76 -2.32
CA ARG A 119 -0.64 22.56 -3.46
C ARG A 119 -0.79 24.02 -3.08
#